data_AF-A0A9W3ST92-F1
#
_entry.id   AF-A0A9W3ST92-F1
#
_cell.length_a   1.000
_cell.length_b   1.000
_cell.length_c   1.000
_cell.angle_alpha   90.00
_cell.angle_beta   90.00
_cell.angle_gamma   90.00
#
_symmetry.space_group_name_H-M   'P 1'
#
loop_
_entity.id
_entity.type
_entity.pdbx_description
1 polymer ?
#
loop_
_entity_poly.entity_id
_entity_poly.type
_entity_poly.pdbx_seq_one_letter_code
_entity_poly.pdbx_strand_id
1 'polypeptide(L)'
;MQLKEYMNQAFPGVTLGPYLLSQWENHLHFDFGKDKNQIVEGTDDLNMEYFSQLYTYNKFLFEDIFSKEDVVFVVTNVYRFKKENIKTPQKINVYNKYIKKRDLRFHIRQETLPFLFEDEEADLSRINGQ
;
A
#
# COMPACT_ATOMS: atom_id res chain seq x y z
N MET A 1 -4.43 -4.49 20.31
CA MET A 1 -5.47 -5.14 19.49
C MET A 1 -4.79 -5.93 18.39
N GLN A 2 -5.20 -7.18 18.13
CA GLN A 2 -4.65 -7.95 17.00
C GLN A 2 -5.32 -7.50 15.69
N LEU A 3 -4.59 -7.50 14.57
CA LEU A 3 -5.11 -7.04 13.27
C LEU A 3 -6.41 -7.75 12.88
N LYS A 4 -6.46 -9.08 13.05
CA LYS A 4 -7.64 -9.90 12.74
C LYS A 4 -8.87 -9.50 13.56
N GLU A 5 -8.70 -9.26 14.86
CA GLU A 5 -9.79 -8.84 15.75
C GLU A 5 -10.32 -7.47 15.33
N TYR A 6 -9.42 -6.53 15.04
CA TYR A 6 -9.78 -5.19 14.57
C TYR A 6 -10.56 -5.24 13.27
N MET A 7 -10.06 -5.98 12.27
CA MET A 7 -10.74 -6.11 10.97
C MET A 7 -12.15 -6.69 11.15
N ASN A 8 -12.31 -7.74 11.96
CA ASN A 8 -13.62 -8.35 12.20
C ASN A 8 -14.62 -7.42 12.89
N GLN A 9 -14.15 -6.51 13.75
CA GLN A 9 -15.00 -5.57 14.49
C GLN A 9 -15.32 -4.31 13.70
N ALA A 10 -14.32 -3.69 13.08
CA ALA A 10 -14.44 -2.40 12.42
C ALA A 10 -14.82 -2.52 10.94
N PHE A 11 -14.43 -3.61 10.28
CA PHE A 11 -14.60 -3.83 8.84
C PHE A 11 -15.12 -5.26 8.54
N PRO A 12 -16.26 -5.67 9.12
CA PRO A 12 -16.77 -7.04 8.97
C PRO A 12 -16.96 -7.42 7.50
N GLY A 13 -16.34 -8.54 7.09
CA GLY A 13 -16.40 -9.04 5.71
C GLY A 13 -15.32 -8.49 4.77
N VAL A 14 -14.52 -7.51 5.20
CA VAL A 14 -13.41 -6.98 4.39
C VAL A 14 -12.20 -7.89 4.47
N THR A 15 -11.65 -8.22 3.29
CA THR A 15 -10.41 -8.98 3.17
C THR A 15 -9.27 -8.06 2.73
N LEU A 16 -8.16 -8.08 3.47
CA LEU A 16 -6.95 -7.33 3.10
C LEU A 16 -6.33 -7.94 1.83
N GLY A 17 -6.42 -7.20 0.72
CA GLY A 17 -5.92 -7.63 -0.57
C GLY A 17 -5.96 -6.51 -1.61
N PRO A 18 -5.65 -6.82 -2.88
CA PRO A 18 -5.95 -5.94 -4.00
C PRO A 18 -7.43 -5.52 -3.99
N TYR A 19 -7.72 -4.32 -4.48
CA TYR A 19 -9.08 -3.77 -4.56
C TYR A 19 -9.79 -3.58 -3.20
N LEU A 20 -9.04 -3.35 -2.12
CA LEU A 20 -9.60 -3.10 -0.78
C LEU A 20 -10.66 -1.98 -0.78
N LEU A 21 -10.42 -0.89 -1.52
CA LEU A 21 -11.32 0.26 -1.57
C LEU A 21 -12.70 -0.08 -2.14
N SER A 22 -12.82 -1.05 -3.05
CA SER A 22 -14.11 -1.44 -3.62
C SER A 22 -14.90 -2.40 -2.73
N GLN A 23 -14.28 -2.96 -1.69
CA GLN A 23 -14.95 -3.90 -0.76
C GLN A 23 -15.73 -3.18 0.34
N TRP A 24 -15.54 -1.87 0.52
CA TRP A 24 -16.14 -1.12 1.62
C TRP A 24 -16.81 0.15 1.13
N GLU A 25 -18.09 0.29 1.46
CA GLU A 25 -18.91 1.43 1.03
C GLU A 25 -18.39 2.75 1.62
N ASN A 26 -18.00 2.74 2.90
CA ASN A 26 -17.53 3.92 3.61
C ASN A 26 -16.02 4.13 3.44
N HIS A 27 -15.62 4.74 2.33
CA HIS A 27 -14.20 5.09 2.09
C HIS A 27 -14.02 6.53 1.62
N LEU A 28 -12.82 7.06 1.85
CA LEU A 28 -12.37 8.33 1.30
C LEU A 28 -11.24 8.05 0.30
N HIS A 29 -11.35 8.61 -0.90
CA HIS A 29 -10.33 8.50 -1.94
C HIS A 29 -9.75 9.88 -2.26
N PHE A 30 -8.42 9.97 -2.18
CA PHE A 30 -7.68 11.18 -2.53
C PHE A 30 -6.73 10.86 -3.69
N ASP A 31 -6.92 11.55 -4.81
CA ASP A 31 -5.99 11.52 -5.93
C ASP A 31 -5.15 12.81 -5.96
N PHE A 32 -3.92 12.70 -5.52
CA PHE A 32 -2.95 13.80 -5.44
C PHE A 32 -2.07 13.92 -6.69
N GLY A 33 -2.15 12.93 -7.59
CA GLY A 33 -1.36 12.83 -8.80
C GLY A 33 -2.12 13.19 -10.07
N LYS A 34 -3.37 13.67 -9.92
CA LYS A 34 -4.25 14.00 -11.03
C LYS A 34 -3.54 14.84 -12.09
N ASP A 35 -3.70 14.43 -13.35
CA ASP A 35 -3.12 15.05 -14.54
C ASP A 35 -1.58 14.99 -14.64
N LYS A 36 -0.90 14.22 -13.78
CA LYS A 36 0.56 14.04 -13.80
C LYS A 36 0.93 12.55 -13.80
N ASN A 37 1.93 12.20 -14.60
CA ASN A 37 2.47 10.84 -14.65
C ASN A 37 3.72 10.69 -13.78
N GLN A 38 3.94 9.45 -13.29
CA GLN A 38 5.14 9.07 -12.53
C GLN A 38 6.43 9.21 -13.34
N ILE A 39 6.32 9.08 -14.65
CA ILE A 39 7.41 9.17 -15.62
C ILE A 39 7.15 10.42 -16.46
N VAL A 40 8.23 11.16 -16.76
CA VAL A 40 8.15 12.32 -17.64
C VAL A 40 7.78 11.86 -19.05
N GLU A 41 6.82 12.54 -19.68
CA GLU A 41 6.33 12.15 -21.00
C GLU A 41 7.47 12.14 -22.03
N GLY A 42 7.59 11.02 -22.75
CA GLY A 42 8.63 10.84 -23.77
C GLY A 42 10.02 10.52 -23.23
N THR A 43 10.18 10.27 -21.93
CA THR A 43 11.46 9.82 -21.35
C THR A 43 11.28 8.63 -20.41
N ASP A 44 12.39 8.07 -19.95
CA ASP A 44 12.43 7.04 -18.89
C ASP A 44 12.70 7.67 -17.50
N ASP A 45 12.70 9.00 -17.41
CA ASP A 45 13.04 9.72 -16.19
C ASP A 45 11.85 9.81 -15.23
N LEU A 46 12.15 9.73 -13.94
CA LEU A 46 11.16 9.94 -12.89
C LEU A 46 10.69 11.40 -12.89
N ASN A 47 9.38 11.59 -12.84
CA ASN A 47 8.78 12.90 -12.67
C ASN A 47 8.91 13.35 -11.20
N MET A 48 10.00 14.03 -10.88
CA MET A 48 10.28 14.49 -9.51
C MET A 48 9.24 15.51 -9.01
N GLU A 49 8.58 16.26 -9.90
CA GLU A 49 7.50 17.17 -9.53
C GLU A 49 6.28 16.40 -9.04
N TYR A 50 5.88 15.34 -9.76
CA TYR A 50 4.82 14.43 -9.33
C TYR A 50 5.10 13.84 -7.94
N PHE A 51 6.30 13.30 -7.72
CA PHE A 51 6.65 12.70 -6.42
C PHE A 51 6.76 13.73 -5.29
N SER A 52 7.25 14.94 -5.58
CA SER A 52 7.32 16.01 -4.58
C SER A 52 5.93 16.49 -4.16
N GLN A 53 5.02 16.65 -5.12
CA GLN A 53 3.61 16.98 -4.88
C GLN A 53 2.93 15.90 -4.05
N LEU A 54 3.04 14.64 -4.47
CA LEU A 54 2.50 13.50 -3.73
C LEU A 54 2.98 13.47 -2.30
N TYR A 55 4.29 13.58 -2.08
CA TYR A 55 4.88 13.55 -0.75
C TYR A 55 4.30 14.68 0.12
N THR A 56 4.23 15.89 -0.42
CA THR A 56 3.76 17.08 0.30
C THR A 56 2.31 16.92 0.72
N TYR A 57 1.41 16.56 -0.21
CA TYR A 57 -0.01 16.45 0.08
C TYR A 57 -0.35 15.25 0.97
N ASN A 58 0.29 14.10 0.74
CA ASN A 58 0.10 12.94 1.62
C ASN A 58 0.57 13.27 3.05
N LYS A 59 1.68 13.99 3.21
CA LYS A 59 2.17 14.39 4.53
C LYS A 59 1.15 15.26 5.25
N PHE A 60 0.65 16.32 4.60
CA PHE A 60 -0.32 17.22 5.23
C PHE A 60 -1.62 16.49 5.58
N LEU A 61 -2.17 15.71 4.64
CA LEU A 61 -3.40 14.95 4.90
C LEU A 61 -3.20 13.96 6.06
N PHE A 62 -2.06 13.28 6.12
CA PHE A 62 -1.77 12.34 7.20
C PHE A 62 -1.73 13.04 8.56
N GLU A 63 -1.08 14.21 8.64
CA GLU A 63 -0.99 15.01 9.87
C GLU A 63 -2.33 15.64 10.28
N ASP A 64 -3.25 15.89 9.34
CA ASP A 64 -4.60 16.41 9.60
C ASP A 64 -5.59 15.32 10.05
N ILE A 65 -5.47 14.09 9.51
CA ILE A 65 -6.36 12.97 9.84
C ILE A 65 -5.93 12.28 11.15
N PHE A 66 -4.63 12.08 11.35
CA PHE A 66 -4.11 11.25 12.43
C PHE A 66 -3.42 12.08 13.51
N SER A 67 -3.78 11.77 14.75
CA SER A 67 -3.07 12.23 15.95
C SER A 67 -1.79 11.41 16.17
N LYS A 68 -0.86 11.96 16.98
CA LYS A 68 0.35 11.24 17.41
C LYS A 68 0.04 10.07 18.36
N GLU A 69 -1.11 10.11 19.02
CA GLU A 69 -1.56 9.07 19.94
C GLU A 69 -2.32 7.94 19.24
N ASP A 70 -2.66 8.11 17.95
CA ASP A 70 -3.41 7.12 17.19
C ASP A 70 -2.60 5.84 16.96
N VAL A 71 -3.29 4.71 17.05
CA VAL A 71 -2.75 3.41 16.69
C VAL A 71 -3.11 3.10 15.24
N VAL A 72 -2.12 3.15 14.35
CA VAL A 72 -2.31 2.99 12.90
C VAL A 72 -1.81 1.62 12.43
N PHE A 73 -2.60 0.97 11.57
CA PHE A 73 -2.15 -0.16 10.77
C PHE A 73 -1.79 0.33 9.36
N VAL A 74 -0.56 0.06 8.92
CA VAL A 74 -0.12 0.33 7.54
C VAL A 74 -0.05 -0.99 6.80
N VAL A 75 -0.95 -1.18 5.84
CA VAL A 75 -1.01 -2.37 4.99
C VAL A 75 -0.44 -2.00 3.62
N THR A 76 0.41 -2.86 3.05
CA THR A 76 0.99 -2.61 1.73
C THR A 76 1.10 -3.89 0.94
N ASN A 77 0.52 -3.84 -0.25
CA ASN A 77 0.65 -4.90 -1.24
C ASN A 77 2.04 -4.81 -1.86
N VAL A 78 2.81 -5.90 -1.77
CA VAL A 78 4.15 -5.99 -2.37
C VAL A 78 4.09 -6.95 -3.54
N TYR A 79 4.14 -6.39 -4.75
CA TYR A 79 4.17 -7.16 -5.98
C TYR A 79 5.62 -7.59 -6.28
N ARG A 80 5.80 -8.89 -6.58
CA ARG A 80 7.08 -9.46 -6.99
C ARG A 80 6.86 -10.28 -8.25
N PHE A 81 7.70 -10.07 -9.26
CA PHE A 81 7.79 -11.02 -10.36
C PHE A 81 8.13 -12.41 -9.80
N LYS A 82 7.37 -13.44 -10.23
CA LYS A 82 7.69 -14.85 -9.94
C LYS A 82 9.08 -15.12 -10.52
N LYS A 83 10.12 -15.00 -9.70
CA LYS A 83 11.45 -15.51 -10.05
C LYS A 83 11.40 -17.00 -9.86
N GLU A 84 11.48 -17.74 -10.96
CA GLU A 84 11.79 -19.16 -10.94
C GLU A 84 13.02 -19.35 -10.04
N ASN A 85 12.92 -20.18 -9.00
CA ASN A 85 14.01 -20.59 -8.08
C ASN A 85 14.30 -19.76 -6.81
N ILE A 86 13.35 -19.01 -6.23
CA ILE A 86 13.53 -18.52 -4.85
C ILE A 86 13.18 -19.64 -3.85
N LYS A 87 14.21 -20.37 -3.37
CA LYS A 87 14.06 -21.49 -2.40
C LYS A 87 13.63 -21.06 -1.00
N THR A 88 13.73 -19.78 -0.66
CA THR A 88 13.33 -19.24 0.65
C THR A 88 12.63 -17.88 0.48
N PRO A 89 11.42 -17.69 1.02
CA PRO A 89 10.76 -16.39 0.99
C PRO A 89 11.60 -15.37 1.76
N GLN A 90 12.39 -14.56 1.05
CA GLN A 90 13.18 -13.49 1.66
C GLN A 90 12.21 -12.50 2.31
N LYS A 91 12.36 -12.31 3.63
CA LYS A 91 11.64 -11.29 4.41
C LYS A 91 11.77 -9.94 3.70
N ILE A 92 10.64 -9.38 3.30
CA ILE A 92 10.64 -8.13 2.52
C ILE A 92 10.95 -6.98 3.47
N ASN A 93 12.12 -6.36 3.31
CA ASN A 93 12.49 -5.16 4.03
C ASN A 93 11.88 -3.92 3.34
N VAL A 94 10.56 -3.77 3.45
CA VAL A 94 9.84 -2.60 2.89
C VAL A 94 10.16 -1.36 3.72
N TYR A 95 9.94 -1.44 5.05
CA TYR A 95 10.00 -0.26 5.93
C TYR A 95 11.23 -0.20 6.84
N ASN A 96 11.78 -1.33 7.29
CA ASN A 96 12.84 -1.32 8.31
C ASN A 96 14.08 -0.53 7.89
N LYS A 97 14.38 -0.49 6.58
CA LYS A 97 15.48 0.34 6.03
C LYS A 97 15.27 1.85 6.22
N TYR A 98 14.03 2.32 6.37
CA TYR A 98 13.69 3.74 6.55
C TYR A 98 13.56 4.14 8.02
N ILE A 99 13.38 3.19 8.95
CA ILE A 99 13.27 3.46 10.39
C ILE A 99 14.68 3.60 10.99
N LYS A 100 15.16 4.85 11.11
CA LYS A 100 16.54 5.14 11.56
C LYS A 100 16.72 5.08 13.08
N LYS A 101 15.67 5.36 13.86
CA LYS A 101 15.73 5.30 15.34
C LYS A 101 15.60 3.86 15.81
N ARG A 102 16.63 3.34 16.49
CA ARG A 102 16.70 1.95 16.95
C ARG A 102 15.54 1.60 17.89
N ASP A 103 15.21 2.50 18.81
CA ASP A 103 14.17 2.24 19.82
C ASP A 103 12.79 2.07 19.19
N LEU A 104 12.49 2.82 18.12
CA LEU A 104 11.22 2.68 17.40
C LEU A 104 11.08 1.32 16.72
N ARG A 105 12.18 0.68 16.31
CA ARG A 105 12.12 -0.64 15.66
C ARG A 105 11.56 -1.72 16.57
N PHE A 106 11.79 -1.62 17.88
CA PHE A 106 11.26 -2.58 18.85
C PHE A 106 9.76 -2.42 19.10
N HIS A 107 9.20 -1.25 18.81
CA HIS A 107 7.79 -0.94 19.01
C HIS A 107 6.94 -1.22 17.75
N ILE A 108 7.58 -1.43 16.59
CA ILE A 108 6.89 -1.71 15.33
C ILE A 108 6.72 -3.21 15.15
N ARG A 109 5.48 -3.65 14.99
CA ARG A 109 5.14 -5.03 14.65
C ARG A 109 4.92 -5.13 13.14
N GLN A 110 5.67 -6.00 12.49
CA GLN A 110 5.51 -6.30 11.07
C GLN A 110 5.01 -7.72 10.91
N GLU A 111 3.85 -7.87 10.30
CA GLU A 111 3.28 -9.15 9.89
C GLU A 111 3.34 -9.25 8.36
N THR A 112 3.65 -10.43 7.83
CA THR A 112 3.55 -10.71 6.39
C THR A 112 2.40 -11.67 6.21
N LEU A 113 1.32 -11.19 5.61
CA LEU A 113 0.23 -12.06 5.22
C LEU A 113 0.72 -12.92 4.05
N PRO A 114 0.45 -14.24 4.07
CA PRO A 114 0.79 -15.10 2.94
C PRO A 114 0.12 -14.56 1.67
N PHE A 115 0.70 -14.88 0.51
CA PHE A 115 0.14 -14.48 -0.78
C PHE A 115 -1.27 -15.07 -0.91
N LEU A 116 -2.30 -14.27 -0.60
CA LEU A 116 -3.69 -14.71 -0.51
C LEU A 116 -4.36 -14.81 -1.89
N PHE A 117 -3.76 -14.20 -2.90
CA PHE A 117 -4.33 -14.08 -4.24
C PHE A 117 -3.24 -14.43 -5.23
N GLU A 118 -3.39 -15.54 -5.95
CA GLU A 118 -2.68 -15.69 -7.21
C GLU A 118 -3.20 -14.60 -8.15
N ASP A 119 -2.34 -14.01 -8.98
CA ASP A 119 -2.76 -13.18 -10.11
C ASP A 119 -3.50 -14.09 -11.12
N GLU A 120 -4.65 -14.65 -10.72
CA GLU A 120 -5.64 -15.12 -11.67
C GLU A 120 -6.31 -13.86 -12.20
N GLU A 121 -6.02 -13.60 -13.46
CA GLU A 121 -6.69 -12.63 -14.31
C GLU A 121 -6.40 -11.16 -14.01
N ALA A 122 -5.32 -10.69 -14.63
CA ALA A 122 -5.42 -9.48 -15.43
C ALA A 122 -6.53 -9.63 -16.49
N ASP A 123 -7.80 -9.68 -16.09
CA ASP A 123 -8.98 -9.57 -16.98
C ASP A 123 -9.22 -8.11 -17.40
N LEU A 124 -8.14 -7.33 -17.56
CA LEU A 124 -8.16 -6.07 -18.29
C LEU A 124 -8.15 -6.28 -19.81
N SER A 125 -8.26 -7.53 -20.28
CA SER A 125 -8.51 -7.85 -21.68
C SER A 125 -9.98 -7.69 -22.11
N ARG A 126 -10.91 -7.33 -21.20
CA ARG A 126 -12.36 -7.24 -21.52
C ARG A 126 -13.02 -5.87 -21.35
N ILE A 127 -12.24 -4.79 -21.23
CA ILE A 127 -12.76 -3.40 -21.39
C ILE A 127 -12.15 -2.72 -22.63
N ASN A 128 -11.77 -3.51 -23.64
CA ASN A 128 -11.68 -3.07 -25.03
C ASN A 128 -12.71 -3.89 -25.82
N GLY A 129 -13.94 -3.40 -25.88
CA GLY A 129 -14.99 -4.08 -26.66
C GLY A 129 -16.42 -3.61 -26.41
N GLN A 130 -16.68 -2.30 -26.50
CA GLN A 130 -17.93 -1.75 -27.05
C GLN A 130 -17.76 -0.26 -27.40
#